data_AF-A0A6P4J207-F1
#
_entry.id   AF-A0A6P4J207-F1
#
_cell.length_a   1.000
_cell.length_b   1.000
_cell.length_c   1.000
_cell.angle_alpha   90.00
_cell.angle_beta   90.00
_cell.angle_gamma   90.00
#
_symmetry.space_group_name_H-M   'P 1'
#
loop_
_entity.id
_entity.type
_entity.pdbx_description
1 polymer ?
#
loop_
_entity_poly.entity_id
_entity_poly.type
_entity_poly.pdbx_seq_one_letter_code
_entity_poly.pdbx_strand_id
1 'polypeptide(L)'
;MHKFGISFFWALAACILWQGSFAEDQSGYICLIENPKQNQCDSVCLTELSPRLSEIVKAKNQGNTKTRESDNEIKSKLETLEVKGVEAKLERQLQVQTKLEGQQTKMEAKLEESLMVLTNLKDSQAKLEGSLLAVQKNIENQLQLVVNQLQAVSNKIDAKVGVPALVTIAIPFGFERIGSRYFRIVEEEDSNWETAERRCREMGGYLASFRNKEEFDAILDKIRKDKWYWIGINDRKNEGHFVSVASDKPAQFFKWSTGEPNDENHEQNCVVLHNGKICQPVAVIHGISLADLGLEQQLNIMMILSPMSVGANRPEW
;
A
#
# COMPACT_ATOMS: atom_id res chain seq x y z
N MET A 1 7.69 -3.46 1.26
CA MET A 1 8.30 -4.53 0.43
C MET A 1 9.80 -4.66 0.73
N HIS A 2 10.18 -5.06 1.96
CA HIS A 2 11.58 -5.03 2.41
C HIS A 2 12.09 -6.35 3.00
N LYS A 3 11.45 -7.49 2.69
CA LYS A 3 11.84 -8.81 3.21
C LYS A 3 12.11 -9.88 2.14
N PHE A 4 12.21 -9.53 0.85
CA PHE A 4 12.47 -10.49 -0.24
C PHE A 4 13.89 -10.43 -0.84
N GLY A 5 14.73 -9.46 -0.47
CA GLY A 5 16.05 -9.27 -1.09
C GLY A 5 17.22 -10.04 -0.47
N ILE A 6 17.10 -10.51 0.78
CA ILE A 6 18.24 -11.08 1.53
C ILE A 6 18.39 -12.59 1.28
N SER A 7 17.31 -13.28 0.89
CA SER A 7 17.34 -14.73 0.63
C SER A 7 17.98 -15.10 -0.72
N PHE A 8 18.11 -14.16 -1.66
CA PHE A 8 18.69 -14.43 -2.98
C PHE A 8 20.24 -14.38 -2.99
N PHE A 9 20.84 -13.61 -2.06
CA PHE A 9 22.30 -13.48 -1.95
C PHE A 9 22.98 -14.71 -1.30
N TRP A 10 22.28 -15.45 -0.44
CA TRP A 10 22.83 -16.67 0.17
C TRP A 10 22.74 -17.91 -0.73
N ALA A 11 21.88 -17.91 -1.74
CA ALA A 11 21.75 -19.01 -2.70
C ALA A 11 22.86 -19.02 -3.76
N LEU A 12 23.43 -17.86 -4.11
CA LEU A 12 24.51 -17.73 -5.10
C LEU A 12 25.90 -18.05 -4.52
N ALA A 13 26.10 -17.88 -3.21
CA ALA A 13 27.36 -18.20 -2.54
C ALA A 13 27.57 -19.72 -2.32
N ALA A 14 26.48 -20.51 -2.28
CA ALA A 14 26.54 -21.96 -2.10
C ALA A 14 26.89 -22.74 -3.39
N CYS A 15 26.69 -22.15 -4.57
CA CYS A 15 27.03 -22.80 -5.85
C CYS A 15 28.52 -22.70 -6.23
N ILE A 16 29.31 -21.84 -5.58
CA ILE A 16 30.73 -21.64 -5.92
C ILE A 16 31.67 -22.55 -5.09
N LEU A 17 31.17 -23.16 -4.01
CA LEU A 17 31.96 -24.03 -3.11
C LEU A 17 31.75 -25.54 -3.31
N TRP A 18 31.05 -25.96 -4.37
CA TRP A 18 30.67 -27.37 -4.59
C TRP A 18 30.97 -27.89 -6.00
N GLN A 19 32.15 -27.59 -6.52
CA GLN A 19 32.77 -28.39 -7.59
C GLN A 19 34.24 -28.64 -7.26
N GLY A 20 34.47 -29.56 -6.33
CA GLY A 20 35.73 -30.26 -6.16
C GLY A 20 35.52 -31.75 -6.42
N SER A 21 36.20 -32.30 -7.42
CA SER A 21 36.48 -33.74 -7.57
C SER A 21 37.87 -33.84 -8.23
N PHE A 22 38.88 -34.44 -7.56
CA PHE A 22 39.28 -35.87 -7.58
C PHE A 22 39.76 -36.30 -8.97
N ALA A 23 40.88 -36.96 -9.23
CA ALA A 23 42.05 -37.49 -8.50
C ALA A 23 43.20 -37.56 -9.55
N GLU A 24 44.45 -37.93 -9.28
CA GLU A 24 44.91 -39.31 -9.03
C GLU A 24 46.45 -39.27 -9.02
N ASP A 25 47.10 -39.65 -7.91
CA ASP A 25 48.55 -39.87 -7.86
C ASP A 25 48.80 -41.38 -7.86
N GLN A 26 49.75 -41.79 -8.70
CA GLN A 26 49.95 -43.14 -9.14
C GLN A 26 50.68 -43.97 -8.08
N SER A 27 50.08 -45.13 -7.81
CA SER A 27 50.67 -46.30 -7.19
C SER A 27 52.10 -46.57 -7.68
N GLY A 28 53.04 -46.61 -6.74
CA GLY A 28 54.38 -47.13 -6.96
C GLY A 28 54.35 -48.61 -7.31
N TYR A 29 54.82 -48.95 -8.49
CA TYR A 29 55.12 -50.32 -8.87
C TYR A 29 56.61 -50.60 -8.66
N ILE A 30 56.82 -51.63 -7.86
CA ILE A 30 58.04 -52.38 -7.57
C ILE A 30 58.78 -52.74 -8.88
N CYS A 31 60.05 -52.36 -8.97
CA CYS A 31 61.02 -53.01 -9.87
C CYS A 31 61.82 -54.04 -9.05
N LEU A 32 61.42 -55.30 -9.16
CA LEU A 32 62.27 -56.45 -8.85
C LEU A 32 63.33 -56.56 -9.96
N ILE A 33 64.56 -56.18 -9.65
CA ILE A 33 65.71 -56.69 -10.38
C ILE A 33 66.51 -57.52 -9.38
N GLU A 34 66.28 -58.83 -9.42
CA GLU A 34 67.22 -59.81 -8.90
C GLU A 34 68.59 -59.55 -9.52
N ASN A 35 69.59 -59.32 -8.68
CA ASN A 35 71.00 -59.19 -9.06
C ASN A 35 71.41 -60.35 -10.00
N PRO A 36 71.70 -60.10 -11.29
CA PRO A 36 72.51 -61.01 -12.06
C PRO A 36 73.97 -60.70 -11.71
N LYS A 37 74.65 -61.75 -11.25
CA LYS A 37 76.07 -61.86 -10.91
C LYS A 37 77.01 -60.94 -11.71
N GLN A 38 77.86 -60.23 -10.95
CA GLN A 38 79.23 -59.75 -11.24
C GLN A 38 79.57 -59.29 -12.67
N ASN A 39 79.70 -57.96 -12.80
CA ASN A 39 80.79 -57.24 -13.48
C ASN A 39 81.54 -58.03 -14.56
N GLN A 40 81.10 -57.91 -15.82
CA GLN A 40 81.92 -58.24 -17.00
C GLN A 40 82.53 -57.01 -17.68
N CYS A 41 82.78 -55.93 -16.93
CA CYS A 41 83.43 -54.75 -17.49
C CYS A 41 84.65 -54.39 -16.67
N ASP A 42 85.80 -54.92 -17.10
CA ASP A 42 87.11 -54.43 -16.67
C ASP A 42 87.37 -53.00 -17.15
N SER A 43 88.48 -52.41 -16.67
CA SER A 43 88.93 -51.01 -16.86
C SER A 43 88.85 -50.47 -18.29
N VAL A 44 88.78 -51.33 -19.29
CA VAL A 44 88.60 -50.99 -20.71
C VAL A 44 87.30 -50.21 -20.97
N CYS A 45 86.18 -50.54 -20.29
CA CYS A 45 84.91 -49.82 -20.49
C CYS A 45 84.97 -48.37 -20.02
N LEU A 46 85.61 -48.08 -18.88
CA LEU A 46 85.73 -46.73 -18.36
C LEU A 46 86.70 -45.87 -19.17
N THR A 47 87.68 -46.48 -19.86
CA THR A 47 88.65 -45.72 -20.65
C THR A 47 87.99 -45.18 -21.93
N GLU A 48 87.06 -45.95 -22.51
CA GLU A 48 86.29 -45.54 -23.71
C GLU A 48 85.04 -44.71 -23.36
N LEU A 49 84.40 -44.96 -22.21
CA LEU A 49 83.21 -44.22 -21.76
C LEU A 49 83.54 -42.91 -21.05
N SER A 50 84.70 -42.76 -20.41
CA SER A 50 85.08 -41.54 -19.67
C SER A 50 85.04 -40.26 -20.52
N PRO A 51 85.63 -40.21 -21.73
CA PRO A 51 85.55 -39.00 -22.56
C PRO A 51 84.09 -38.68 -22.93
N ARG A 52 83.28 -39.69 -23.27
CA ARG A 52 81.86 -39.52 -23.59
C ARG A 52 81.01 -39.09 -22.39
N LEU A 53 81.26 -39.66 -21.21
CA LEU A 53 80.62 -39.24 -19.95
C LEU A 53 81.01 -37.80 -19.59
N SER A 54 82.26 -37.41 -19.80
CA SER A 54 82.72 -36.04 -19.55
C SER A 54 82.10 -35.03 -20.52
N GLU A 55 81.91 -35.40 -21.80
CA GLU A 55 81.18 -34.62 -22.79
C GLU A 55 79.70 -34.50 -22.43
N ILE A 56 79.06 -35.60 -22.01
CA ILE A 56 77.67 -35.60 -21.57
C ILE A 56 77.48 -34.74 -20.32
N VAL A 57 78.39 -34.80 -19.35
CA VAL A 57 78.32 -33.96 -18.13
C VAL A 57 78.56 -32.49 -18.45
N LYS A 58 79.50 -32.16 -19.34
CA LYS A 58 79.71 -30.77 -19.80
C LYS A 58 78.53 -30.25 -20.61
N ALA A 59 78.00 -31.04 -21.54
CA ALA A 59 76.81 -30.70 -22.32
C ALA A 59 75.57 -30.56 -21.43
N LYS A 60 75.42 -31.41 -20.41
CA LYS A 60 74.33 -31.33 -19.43
C LYS A 60 74.48 -30.11 -18.52
N ASN A 61 75.69 -29.78 -18.07
CA ASN A 61 75.92 -28.60 -17.22
C ASN A 61 75.79 -27.29 -17.99
N GLN A 62 76.31 -27.20 -19.23
CA GLN A 62 76.12 -26.03 -20.11
C GLN A 62 74.67 -25.91 -20.61
N GLY A 63 74.02 -27.04 -20.89
CA GLY A 63 72.58 -27.10 -21.16
C GLY A 63 71.76 -26.64 -19.96
N ASN A 64 72.13 -27.05 -18.73
CA ASN A 64 71.44 -26.62 -17.51
C ASN A 64 71.58 -25.13 -17.24
N THR A 65 72.76 -24.53 -17.41
CA THR A 65 72.95 -23.09 -17.14
C THR A 65 72.18 -22.24 -18.13
N LYS A 66 72.24 -22.57 -19.42
CA LYS A 66 71.52 -21.85 -20.48
C LYS A 66 70.00 -22.02 -20.39
N THR A 67 69.53 -23.21 -20.01
CA THR A 67 68.10 -23.47 -19.76
C THR A 67 67.63 -22.71 -18.53
N ARG A 68 68.40 -22.69 -17.44
CA ARG A 68 68.06 -21.96 -16.21
C ARG A 68 68.07 -20.44 -16.38
N GLU A 69 68.99 -19.91 -17.20
CA GLU A 69 68.98 -18.48 -17.59
C GLU A 69 67.74 -18.13 -18.41
N SER A 70 67.39 -18.98 -19.37
CA SER A 70 66.17 -18.81 -20.18
C SER A 70 64.91 -18.92 -19.33
N ASP A 71 64.85 -19.86 -18.39
CA ASP A 71 63.73 -20.04 -17.47
C ASP A 71 63.58 -18.83 -16.53
N ASN A 72 64.69 -18.29 -16.01
CA ASN A 72 64.66 -17.08 -15.18
C ASN A 72 64.22 -15.85 -15.99
N GLU A 73 64.65 -15.74 -17.25
CA GLU A 73 64.23 -14.65 -18.14
C GLU A 73 62.74 -14.75 -18.50
N ILE A 74 62.25 -15.95 -18.80
CA ILE A 74 60.83 -16.22 -19.07
C ILE A 74 59.99 -15.92 -17.83
N LYS A 75 60.44 -16.36 -16.64
CA LYS A 75 59.76 -16.08 -15.38
C LYS A 75 59.67 -14.58 -15.10
N SER A 76 60.77 -13.84 -15.29
CA SER A 76 60.77 -12.37 -15.13
C SER A 76 59.84 -11.66 -16.13
N LYS A 77 59.82 -12.12 -17.40
CA LYS A 77 58.89 -11.60 -18.41
C LYS A 77 57.43 -11.92 -18.09
N LEU A 78 57.15 -13.11 -17.55
CA LEU A 78 55.82 -13.52 -17.11
C LEU A 78 55.32 -12.65 -15.95
N GLU A 79 56.14 -12.47 -14.91
CA GLU A 79 55.84 -11.58 -13.77
C GLU A 79 55.56 -10.15 -14.26
N THR A 80 56.36 -9.65 -15.22
CA THR A 80 56.16 -8.30 -15.79
C THR A 80 54.86 -8.19 -16.60
N LEU A 81 54.48 -9.23 -17.34
CA LEU A 81 53.24 -9.24 -18.12
C LEU A 81 52.00 -9.33 -17.22
N GLU A 82 52.07 -10.12 -16.15
CA GLU A 82 51.00 -10.23 -15.15
C GLU A 82 50.77 -8.88 -14.45
N VAL A 83 51.84 -8.20 -14.01
CA VAL A 83 51.75 -6.87 -13.39
C VAL A 83 51.14 -5.86 -14.35
N LYS A 84 51.61 -5.77 -15.60
CA LYS A 84 51.03 -4.87 -16.61
C LYS A 84 49.56 -5.17 -16.92
N GLY A 85 49.18 -6.45 -16.90
CA GLY A 85 47.79 -6.86 -17.08
C GLY A 85 46.88 -6.42 -15.94
N VAL A 86 47.37 -6.53 -14.69
CA VAL A 86 46.67 -6.07 -13.48
C VAL A 86 46.56 -4.54 -13.46
N GLU A 87 47.64 -3.82 -13.78
CA GLU A 87 47.65 -2.35 -13.86
C GLU A 87 46.64 -1.84 -14.88
N ALA A 88 46.64 -2.37 -16.11
CA ALA A 88 45.68 -1.98 -17.13
C ALA A 88 44.22 -2.29 -16.74
N LYS A 89 43.98 -3.37 -15.98
CA LYS A 89 42.66 -3.69 -15.46
C LYS A 89 42.23 -2.71 -14.37
N LEU A 90 43.15 -2.35 -13.46
CA LEU A 90 42.91 -1.39 -12.39
C LEU A 90 42.61 0.01 -12.94
N GLU A 91 43.35 0.46 -13.97
CA GLU A 91 43.10 1.74 -14.64
C GLU A 91 41.71 1.79 -15.29
N ARG A 92 41.30 0.72 -15.98
CA ARG A 92 39.95 0.63 -16.54
C ARG A 92 38.87 0.67 -15.46
N GLN A 93 39.09 -0.02 -14.34
CA GLN A 93 38.16 0.03 -13.20
C GLN A 93 38.08 1.43 -12.59
N LEU A 94 39.22 2.11 -12.42
CA LEU A 94 39.28 3.48 -11.91
C LEU A 94 38.57 4.48 -12.84
N GLN A 95 38.71 4.34 -14.17
CA GLN A 95 37.97 5.15 -15.14
C GLN A 95 36.46 4.92 -15.06
N VAL A 96 36.02 3.69 -14.89
CA VAL A 96 34.59 3.37 -14.70
C VAL A 96 34.08 3.97 -13.40
N GLN A 97 34.85 3.85 -12.32
CA GLN A 97 34.48 4.36 -11.01
C GLN A 97 34.37 5.90 -11.00
N THR A 98 35.36 6.60 -11.54
CA THR A 98 35.32 8.07 -11.65
C THR A 98 34.16 8.56 -12.52
N LYS A 99 33.79 7.80 -13.56
CA LYS A 99 32.61 8.11 -14.40
C LYS A 99 31.30 7.91 -13.64
N LEU A 100 31.19 6.85 -12.84
CA LEU A 100 30.03 6.61 -11.96
C LEU A 100 29.89 7.69 -10.89
N GLU A 101 30.98 8.06 -10.22
CA GLU A 101 31.02 9.15 -9.24
C GLU A 101 30.63 10.49 -9.87
N GLY A 102 31.09 10.77 -11.09
CA GLY A 102 30.68 11.95 -11.87
C GLY A 102 29.20 11.94 -12.29
N GLN A 103 28.59 10.76 -12.47
CA GLN A 103 27.15 10.65 -12.70
C GLN A 103 26.35 10.82 -11.40
N GLN A 104 26.84 10.26 -10.31
CA GLN A 104 26.21 10.36 -8.99
C GLN A 104 26.14 11.83 -8.54
N THR A 105 27.24 12.57 -8.61
CA THR A 105 27.28 14.01 -8.26
C THR A 105 26.33 14.86 -9.11
N LYS A 106 26.20 14.56 -10.41
CA LYS A 106 25.21 15.22 -11.28
C LYS A 106 23.77 14.90 -10.90
N MET A 107 23.50 13.67 -10.45
CA MET A 107 22.17 13.27 -9.99
C MET A 107 21.85 13.94 -8.65
N GLU A 108 22.80 14.00 -7.74
CA GLU A 108 22.68 14.69 -6.45
C GLU A 108 22.39 16.19 -6.64
N ALA A 109 23.11 16.87 -7.52
CA ALA A 109 22.86 18.29 -7.83
C ALA A 109 21.44 18.53 -8.39
N LYS A 110 20.96 17.66 -9.28
CA LYS A 110 19.58 17.74 -9.81
C LYS A 110 18.53 17.46 -8.74
N LEU A 111 18.84 16.54 -7.82
CA LEU A 111 17.96 16.22 -6.70
C LEU A 111 17.85 17.41 -5.74
N GLU A 112 18.95 18.09 -5.46
CA GLU A 112 18.99 19.28 -4.62
C GLU A 112 18.23 20.47 -5.24
N GLU A 113 18.39 20.68 -6.56
CA GLU A 113 17.59 21.67 -7.31
C GLU A 113 16.08 21.36 -7.20
N SER A 114 15.71 20.10 -7.38
CA SER A 114 14.32 19.66 -7.24
C SER A 114 13.80 19.83 -5.81
N LEU A 115 14.65 19.59 -4.81
CA LEU A 115 14.30 19.77 -3.40
C LEU A 115 14.01 21.23 -3.06
N MET A 116 14.78 22.18 -3.61
CA MET A 116 14.49 23.61 -3.45
C MET A 116 13.14 24.03 -4.04
N VAL A 117 12.76 23.45 -5.18
CA VAL A 117 11.41 23.70 -5.75
C VAL A 117 10.33 23.19 -4.80
N LEU A 118 10.51 22.00 -4.22
CA LEU A 118 9.57 21.43 -3.26
C LEU A 118 9.45 22.26 -1.97
N THR A 119 10.55 22.80 -1.44
CA THR A 119 10.49 23.67 -0.26
C THR A 119 9.71 24.96 -0.55
N ASN A 120 9.95 25.58 -1.71
CA ASN A 120 9.23 26.79 -2.12
C ASN A 120 7.72 26.51 -2.30
N LEU A 121 7.36 25.36 -2.88
CA LEU A 121 5.96 24.96 -3.01
C LEU A 121 5.31 24.72 -1.64
N LYS A 122 6.01 24.08 -0.70
CA LYS A 122 5.53 23.87 0.66
C LYS A 122 5.28 25.18 1.40
N ASP A 123 6.17 26.15 1.26
CA ASP A 123 6.00 27.48 1.86
C ASP A 123 4.82 28.23 1.24
N SER A 124 4.64 28.13 -0.08
CA SER A 124 3.49 28.71 -0.77
C SER A 124 2.17 28.07 -0.32
N GLN A 125 2.16 26.75 -0.08
CA GLN A 125 1.02 26.01 0.45
C GLN A 125 0.65 26.51 1.85
N ALA A 126 1.62 26.63 2.76
CA ALA A 126 1.38 27.12 4.12
C ALA A 126 0.78 28.55 4.12
N LYS A 127 1.23 29.40 3.17
CA LYS A 127 0.68 30.75 3.00
C LYS A 127 -0.77 30.74 2.49
N LEU A 128 -1.08 29.83 1.56
CA LEU A 128 -2.44 29.65 1.05
C LEU A 128 -3.38 29.13 2.16
N GLU A 129 -2.95 28.15 2.93
CA GLU A 129 -3.71 27.60 4.08
C GLU A 129 -4.00 28.69 5.12
N GLY A 130 -3.00 29.51 5.47
CA GLY A 130 -3.20 30.64 6.39
C GLY A 130 -4.19 31.68 5.85
N SER A 131 -4.13 31.97 4.54
CA SER A 131 -5.07 32.89 3.88
C SER A 131 -6.50 32.32 3.86
N LEU A 132 -6.65 31.02 3.59
CA LEU A 132 -7.93 30.32 3.60
C LEU A 132 -8.57 30.35 4.99
N LEU A 133 -7.79 30.07 6.05
CA LEU A 133 -8.28 30.11 7.43
C LEU A 133 -8.77 31.51 7.83
N ALA A 134 -8.05 32.56 7.39
CA ALA A 134 -8.46 33.93 7.63
C ALA A 134 -9.80 34.27 6.94
N VAL A 135 -9.97 33.84 5.69
CA VAL A 135 -11.23 33.99 4.95
C VAL A 135 -12.37 33.23 5.63
N GLN A 136 -12.13 31.98 6.03
CA GLN A 136 -13.12 31.15 6.72
C GLN A 136 -13.59 31.82 8.02
N LYS A 137 -12.64 32.29 8.86
CA LYS A 137 -12.97 32.99 10.10
C LYS A 137 -13.75 34.28 9.85
N ASN A 138 -13.43 35.01 8.78
CA ASN A 138 -14.20 36.20 8.40
C ASN A 138 -15.64 35.83 8.03
N ILE A 139 -15.84 34.77 7.25
CA ILE A 139 -17.18 34.28 6.88
C ILE A 139 -17.96 33.82 8.12
N GLU A 140 -17.34 33.05 9.01
CA GLU A 140 -17.97 32.59 10.26
C GLU A 140 -18.41 33.78 11.13
N ASN A 141 -17.57 34.80 11.28
CA ASN A 141 -17.93 36.01 12.01
C ASN A 141 -19.11 36.75 11.35
N GLN A 142 -19.12 36.88 10.02
CA GLN A 142 -20.25 37.49 9.29
C GLN A 142 -21.52 36.67 9.46
N LEU A 143 -21.44 35.34 9.38
CA LEU A 143 -22.57 34.44 9.57
C LEU A 143 -23.13 34.56 10.98
N GLN A 144 -22.28 34.64 12.00
CA GLN A 144 -22.70 34.81 13.39
C GLN A 144 -23.46 36.12 13.60
N LEU A 145 -23.04 37.20 12.93
CA LEU A 145 -23.77 38.48 12.97
C LEU A 145 -25.17 38.35 12.36
N VAL A 146 -25.29 37.69 11.21
CA VAL A 146 -26.59 37.45 10.57
C VAL A 146 -27.49 36.59 11.46
N VAL A 147 -26.96 35.52 12.08
CA VAL A 147 -27.71 34.67 13.01
C VAL A 147 -28.21 35.48 14.21
N ASN A 148 -27.37 36.33 14.80
CA ASN A 148 -27.77 37.16 15.93
C ASN A 148 -28.87 38.17 15.54
N GLN A 149 -28.79 38.74 14.33
CA GLN A 149 -29.84 39.60 13.79
C GLN A 149 -31.15 38.85 13.58
N LEU A 150 -31.11 37.65 12.98
CA LEU A 150 -32.28 36.81 12.77
C LEU A 150 -32.93 36.40 14.10
N GLN A 151 -32.14 36.04 15.10
CA GLN A 151 -32.65 35.71 16.43
C GLN A 151 -33.37 36.90 17.07
N ALA A 152 -32.80 38.11 16.95
CA ALA A 152 -33.44 39.33 17.45
C ALA A 152 -34.76 39.64 16.73
N VAL A 153 -34.85 39.33 15.42
CA VAL A 153 -36.10 39.45 14.66
C VAL A 153 -37.11 38.39 15.12
N SER A 154 -36.69 37.13 15.30
CA SER A 154 -37.55 36.05 15.81
C SER A 154 -38.18 36.44 17.15
N ASN A 155 -37.36 36.89 18.12
CA ASN A 155 -37.84 37.28 19.44
C ASN A 155 -38.85 38.45 19.37
N LYS A 156 -38.69 39.37 18.42
CA LYS A 156 -39.64 40.48 18.19
C LYS A 156 -40.96 40.00 17.57
N ILE A 157 -40.91 38.96 16.73
CA ILE A 157 -42.10 38.31 16.19
C ILE A 157 -42.83 37.60 17.34
N ASP A 158 -42.14 36.80 18.15
CA ASP A 158 -42.74 36.06 19.26
C ASP A 158 -43.44 36.99 20.26
N ALA A 159 -42.82 38.13 20.59
CA ALA A 159 -43.38 39.14 21.47
C ALA A 159 -44.63 39.85 20.90
N LYS A 160 -44.78 39.91 19.57
CA LYS A 160 -45.92 40.56 18.90
C LYS A 160 -47.06 39.60 18.58
N VAL A 161 -46.76 38.33 18.33
CA VAL A 161 -47.79 37.34 17.95
C VAL A 161 -48.53 36.83 19.19
N GLY A 162 -48.03 37.06 20.41
CA GLY A 162 -48.78 36.79 21.65
C GLY A 162 -49.25 35.34 21.73
N VAL A 163 -48.53 34.42 21.06
CA VAL A 163 -48.78 32.99 21.20
C VAL A 163 -48.34 32.70 22.63
N PRO A 164 -49.23 32.28 23.55
CA PRO A 164 -48.76 31.63 24.77
C PRO A 164 -47.82 30.50 24.32
N ALA A 165 -46.87 30.08 25.13
CA ALA A 165 -45.96 28.97 24.82
C ALA A 165 -46.72 27.63 24.65
N LEU A 166 -47.62 27.54 23.66
CA LEU A 166 -47.92 26.35 22.91
C LEU A 166 -46.55 25.87 22.47
N VAL A 167 -46.25 24.63 22.82
CA VAL A 167 -45.09 23.89 22.37
C VAL A 167 -45.04 24.01 20.86
N THR A 168 -44.37 25.05 20.36
CA THR A 168 -43.98 25.14 18.97
C THR A 168 -43.00 24.01 18.85
N ILE A 169 -43.45 22.92 18.24
CA ILE A 169 -42.57 21.81 17.86
C ILE A 169 -41.51 22.47 16.99
N ALA A 170 -40.34 22.73 17.58
CA ALA A 170 -39.23 23.32 16.88
C ALA A 170 -38.69 22.20 15.98
N ILE A 171 -39.31 22.05 14.82
CA ILE A 171 -38.85 21.13 13.79
C ILE A 171 -37.44 21.61 13.42
N PRO A 172 -36.40 20.80 13.65
CA PRO A 172 -35.04 21.23 13.35
C PRO A 172 -34.91 21.60 11.87
N PHE A 173 -34.03 22.55 11.58
CA PHE A 173 -33.83 23.04 10.22
C PHE A 173 -33.48 21.91 9.25
N GLY A 174 -34.10 21.94 8.06
CA GLY A 174 -33.89 20.96 6.99
C GLY A 174 -34.75 19.71 7.06
N PHE A 175 -35.61 19.56 8.07
CA PHE A 175 -36.59 18.47 8.10
C PHE A 175 -37.88 18.87 7.37
N GLU A 176 -38.32 18.01 6.45
CA GLU A 176 -39.58 18.13 5.72
C GLU A 176 -40.59 17.10 6.24
N ARG A 177 -41.87 17.49 6.34
CA ARG A 177 -42.95 16.57 6.68
C ARG A 177 -43.32 15.72 5.47
N ILE A 178 -43.07 14.42 5.55
CA ILE A 178 -43.45 13.43 4.53
C ILE A 178 -44.41 12.43 5.18
N GLY A 179 -45.65 12.42 4.70
CA GLY A 179 -46.73 11.68 5.36
C GLY A 179 -47.00 12.21 6.77
N SER A 180 -46.78 11.38 7.78
CA SER A 180 -47.00 11.71 9.20
C SER A 180 -45.70 11.96 9.99
N ARG A 181 -44.52 11.81 9.38
CA ARG A 181 -43.22 11.95 10.04
C ARG A 181 -42.35 13.00 9.35
N TYR A 182 -41.25 13.36 9.99
CA TYR A 182 -40.31 14.36 9.50
C TYR A 182 -39.02 13.69 9.06
N PHE A 183 -38.63 13.97 7.81
CA PHE A 183 -37.45 13.40 7.18
C PHE A 183 -36.52 14.49 6.71
N ARG A 184 -35.23 14.17 6.62
CA ARG A 184 -34.23 15.03 6.00
C ARG A 184 -33.34 14.16 5.12
N ILE A 185 -33.12 14.61 3.89
CA ILE A 185 -32.18 14.01 2.96
C ILE A 185 -30.94 14.89 2.96
N VAL A 186 -29.78 14.30 3.25
CA VAL A 186 -28.48 14.99 3.22
C VAL A 186 -27.68 14.43 2.06
N GLU A 187 -27.36 15.29 1.10
CA GLU A 187 -26.65 14.89 -0.13
C GLU A 187 -25.13 14.89 0.07
N GLU A 188 -24.44 14.01 -0.65
CA GLU A 188 -22.97 14.02 -0.84
C GLU A 188 -22.13 13.91 0.45
N GLU A 189 -22.39 12.90 1.29
CA GLU A 189 -21.54 12.62 2.44
C GLU A 189 -20.67 11.38 2.21
N ASP A 190 -19.36 11.60 2.06
CA ASP A 190 -18.33 10.55 2.09
C ASP A 190 -18.30 9.89 3.48
N SER A 191 -19.24 8.97 3.72
CA SER A 191 -19.46 8.39 5.03
C SER A 191 -19.85 6.91 4.95
N ASN A 192 -19.16 6.10 5.73
CA ASN A 192 -19.62 4.75 6.04
C ASN A 192 -20.89 4.82 6.91
N TRP A 193 -21.64 3.71 6.95
CA TRP A 193 -22.93 3.67 7.65
C TRP A 193 -22.85 4.10 9.12
N GLU A 194 -21.79 3.72 9.85
CA GLU A 194 -21.62 4.10 11.26
C GLU A 194 -21.40 5.61 11.44
N THR A 195 -20.66 6.22 10.52
CA THR A 195 -20.44 7.67 10.52
C THR A 195 -21.72 8.41 10.16
N ALA A 196 -22.48 7.89 9.17
CA ALA A 196 -23.78 8.42 8.81
C ALA A 196 -24.79 8.35 9.98
N GLU A 197 -24.81 7.23 10.71
CA GLU A 197 -25.66 7.02 11.89
C GLU A 197 -25.32 8.00 13.01
N ARG A 198 -24.03 8.11 13.36
CA ARG A 198 -23.55 9.06 14.37
C ARG A 198 -23.93 10.49 14.02
N ARG A 199 -23.77 10.88 12.76
CA ARG A 199 -24.08 12.23 12.28
C ARG A 199 -25.58 12.52 12.30
N CYS A 200 -26.43 11.53 11.99
CA CYS A 200 -27.87 11.67 12.19
C CYS A 200 -28.20 12.00 13.66
N ARG A 201 -27.56 11.31 14.62
CA ARG A 201 -27.76 11.58 16.05
C ARG A 201 -27.34 12.98 16.45
N GLU A 202 -26.19 13.45 15.96
CA GLU A 202 -25.70 14.82 16.19
C GLU A 202 -26.67 15.88 15.65
N MET A 203 -27.38 15.58 14.55
CA MET A 203 -28.42 16.44 13.97
C MET A 203 -29.81 16.27 14.63
N GLY A 204 -29.92 15.52 15.72
CA GLY A 204 -31.18 15.33 16.45
C GLY A 204 -32.14 14.33 15.80
N GLY A 205 -31.62 13.44 14.96
CA GLY A 205 -32.38 12.40 14.27
C GLY A 205 -31.71 11.02 14.33
N TYR A 206 -32.21 10.10 13.51
CA TYR A 206 -31.67 8.76 13.30
C TYR A 206 -31.68 8.47 11.80
N LEU A 207 -30.89 7.50 11.33
CA LEU A 207 -31.09 6.99 9.98
C LEU A 207 -32.54 6.47 9.83
N ALA A 208 -33.15 6.76 8.70
CA ALA A 208 -34.58 6.54 8.47
C ALA A 208 -34.92 5.07 8.22
N SER A 209 -36.01 4.60 8.82
CA SER A 209 -36.67 3.34 8.46
C SER A 209 -38.12 3.62 8.08
N PHE A 210 -38.73 2.76 7.26
CA PHE A 210 -40.09 2.96 6.77
C PHE A 210 -41.09 2.08 7.52
N ARG A 211 -42.29 2.61 7.78
CA ARG A 211 -43.36 1.90 8.50
C ARG A 211 -44.27 1.12 7.56
N ASN A 212 -44.53 1.68 6.38
CA ASN A 212 -45.48 1.14 5.44
C ASN A 212 -45.16 1.60 4.01
N LYS A 213 -45.94 1.06 3.07
CA LYS A 213 -45.78 1.34 1.65
C LYS A 213 -46.08 2.81 1.33
N GLU A 214 -47.08 3.41 1.98
CA GLU A 214 -47.51 4.78 1.72
C GLU A 214 -46.39 5.77 2.01
N GLU A 215 -45.67 5.59 3.11
CA GLU A 215 -44.53 6.41 3.48
C GLU A 215 -43.34 6.18 2.56
N PHE A 216 -43.05 4.92 2.22
CA PHE A 216 -41.98 4.59 1.29
C PHE A 216 -42.22 5.24 -0.07
N ASP A 217 -43.43 5.11 -0.63
CA ASP A 217 -43.80 5.68 -1.92
C ASP A 217 -43.73 7.22 -1.88
N ALA A 218 -44.16 7.87 -0.79
CA ALA A 218 -44.02 9.32 -0.62
C ALA A 218 -42.56 9.80 -0.57
N ILE A 219 -41.64 8.97 -0.06
CA ILE A 219 -40.20 9.25 -0.06
C ILE A 219 -39.61 9.10 -1.46
N LEU A 220 -40.12 8.18 -2.29
CA LEU A 220 -39.62 7.99 -3.66
C LEU A 220 -39.76 9.24 -4.53
N ASP A 221 -40.76 10.08 -4.27
CA ASP A 221 -40.97 11.35 -4.96
C ASP A 221 -39.98 12.44 -4.52
N LYS A 222 -39.25 12.23 -3.42
CA LYS A 222 -38.31 13.18 -2.82
C LYS A 222 -36.85 12.83 -3.06
N ILE A 223 -36.57 11.62 -3.52
CA ILE A 223 -35.21 11.15 -3.78
C ILE A 223 -34.90 11.06 -5.27
N ARG A 224 -33.61 11.13 -5.56
CA ARG A 224 -33.06 10.85 -6.88
C ARG A 224 -32.84 9.36 -7.05
N LYS A 225 -33.50 8.75 -8.03
CA LYS A 225 -33.44 7.29 -8.26
C LYS A 225 -32.06 6.78 -8.69
N ASP A 226 -31.24 7.66 -9.28
CA ASP A 226 -29.85 7.37 -9.69
C ASP A 226 -28.84 7.44 -8.53
N LYS A 227 -29.30 7.80 -7.32
CA LYS A 227 -28.45 7.95 -6.14
C LYS A 227 -28.70 6.83 -5.12
N TRP A 228 -27.74 6.68 -4.21
CA TRP A 228 -27.77 5.71 -3.12
C TRP A 228 -28.01 6.43 -1.80
N TYR A 229 -28.81 5.84 -0.92
CA TYR A 229 -29.18 6.42 0.36
C TYR A 229 -28.95 5.41 1.49
N TRP A 230 -28.18 5.79 2.49
CA TRP A 230 -28.12 5.06 3.75
C TRP A 230 -29.47 5.15 4.46
N ILE A 231 -29.97 3.98 4.90
CA ILE A 231 -31.18 3.87 5.72
C ILE A 231 -30.87 3.18 7.05
N GLY A 232 -31.76 3.38 8.01
CA GLY A 232 -31.60 2.97 9.40
C GLY A 232 -32.03 1.54 9.68
N ILE A 233 -31.86 0.64 8.72
CA ILE A 233 -32.18 -0.79 8.84
C ILE A 233 -30.88 -1.57 8.84
N ASN A 234 -30.73 -2.50 9.79
CA ASN A 234 -29.53 -3.31 9.95
C ASN A 234 -29.86 -4.63 10.65
N ASP A 235 -29.05 -5.66 10.45
CA ASP A 235 -29.15 -6.97 11.11
C ASP A 235 -27.86 -7.36 11.86
N ARG A 236 -27.02 -6.36 12.16
CA ARG A 236 -25.74 -6.47 12.90
C ARG A 236 -25.78 -7.32 14.17
N LYS A 237 -26.92 -7.33 14.85
CA LYS A 237 -27.11 -8.06 16.12
C LYS A 237 -27.42 -9.54 15.90
N ASN A 238 -28.13 -9.86 14.83
CA ASN A 238 -28.62 -11.20 14.52
C ASN A 238 -28.94 -11.27 13.03
N GLU A 239 -28.13 -12.02 12.28
CA GLU A 239 -28.24 -12.16 10.83
C GLU A 239 -29.68 -12.53 10.42
N GLY A 240 -30.18 -11.88 9.36
CA GLY A 240 -31.55 -12.05 8.87
C GLY A 240 -32.65 -11.45 9.76
N HIS A 241 -32.29 -10.84 10.91
CA HIS A 241 -33.23 -10.13 11.79
C HIS A 241 -33.01 -8.63 11.72
N PHE A 242 -33.59 -8.02 10.68
CA PHE A 242 -33.48 -6.59 10.42
C PHE A 242 -34.23 -5.75 11.45
N VAL A 243 -33.50 -4.87 12.11
CA VAL A 243 -33.99 -3.91 13.11
C VAL A 243 -33.77 -2.47 12.66
N SER A 244 -34.66 -1.60 13.12
CA SER A 244 -34.58 -0.15 12.89
C SER A 244 -33.72 0.52 13.96
N VAL A 245 -32.67 1.25 13.58
CA VAL A 245 -31.79 1.96 14.54
C VAL A 245 -32.52 3.01 15.37
N ALA A 246 -33.61 3.57 14.83
CA ALA A 246 -34.37 4.62 15.49
C ALA A 246 -35.27 4.09 16.63
N SER A 247 -35.69 2.83 16.55
CA SER A 247 -36.66 2.23 17.47
C SER A 247 -36.14 0.99 18.20
N ASP A 248 -35.02 0.41 17.75
CA ASP A 248 -34.50 -0.90 18.14
C ASP A 248 -35.54 -2.05 18.04
N LYS A 249 -36.60 -1.82 17.25
CA LYS A 249 -37.66 -2.79 16.94
C LYS A 249 -37.42 -3.41 15.55
N PRO A 250 -38.00 -4.59 15.24
CA PRO A 250 -37.99 -5.14 13.89
C PRO A 250 -38.46 -4.11 12.86
N ALA A 251 -37.74 -3.99 11.75
CA ALA A 251 -38.13 -3.11 10.67
C ALA A 251 -39.48 -3.59 10.08
N GLN A 252 -40.39 -2.63 9.86
CA GLN A 252 -41.80 -2.93 9.58
C GLN A 252 -42.10 -3.07 8.09
N PHE A 253 -41.26 -2.50 7.23
CA PHE A 253 -41.48 -2.48 5.80
C PHE A 253 -40.18 -2.73 5.04
N PHE A 254 -40.28 -3.60 4.03
CA PHE A 254 -39.19 -3.90 3.10
C PHE A 254 -39.71 -3.93 1.67
N LYS A 255 -38.93 -3.37 0.74
CA LYS A 255 -39.14 -3.50 -0.70
C LYS A 255 -37.83 -3.93 -1.33
N TRP A 256 -37.43 -5.16 -1.00
CA TRP A 256 -36.18 -5.76 -1.44
C TRP A 256 -36.04 -5.72 -2.97
N SER A 257 -34.81 -5.53 -3.43
CA SER A 257 -34.48 -5.79 -4.83
C SER A 257 -34.57 -7.29 -5.12
N THR A 258 -34.63 -7.62 -6.40
CA THR A 258 -34.73 -9.02 -6.83
C THR A 258 -33.44 -9.74 -6.44
N GLY A 259 -33.56 -10.79 -5.62
CA GLY A 259 -32.41 -11.56 -5.10
C GLY A 259 -31.95 -11.13 -3.71
N GLU A 260 -32.56 -10.10 -3.11
CA GLU A 260 -32.22 -9.60 -1.77
C GLU A 260 -33.27 -10.04 -0.72
N PRO A 261 -32.88 -10.16 0.56
CA PRO A 261 -31.51 -10.07 1.09
C PRO A 261 -30.69 -11.30 0.68
N ASN A 262 -29.47 -11.11 0.17
CA ASN A 262 -28.52 -12.18 -0.08
C ASN A 262 -27.43 -12.16 0.99
N ASP A 263 -27.43 -13.19 1.83
CA ASP A 263 -26.45 -13.39 2.89
C ASP A 263 -25.10 -13.89 2.33
N GLU A 264 -24.63 -13.31 1.22
CA GLU A 264 -23.34 -13.66 0.64
C GLU A 264 -22.22 -13.09 1.54
N ASN A 265 -21.67 -13.99 2.36
CA ASN A 265 -20.52 -13.84 3.27
C ASN A 265 -20.80 -13.33 4.71
N HIS A 266 -22.05 -13.21 5.20
CA HIS A 266 -22.36 -12.80 6.58
C HIS A 266 -21.72 -11.47 7.07
N GLU A 267 -21.22 -10.64 6.16
CA GLU A 267 -20.50 -9.40 6.48
C GLU A 267 -21.35 -8.14 6.23
N GLN A 268 -22.56 -8.29 5.69
CA GLN A 268 -23.35 -7.20 5.11
C GLN A 268 -24.52 -6.76 5.97
N ASN A 269 -24.21 -6.08 7.06
CA ASN A 269 -25.20 -5.88 8.08
C ASN A 269 -26.02 -4.57 7.95
N CYS A 270 -25.78 -3.75 6.91
CA CYS A 270 -26.33 -2.41 6.76
C CYS A 270 -27.11 -2.30 5.46
N VAL A 271 -28.19 -1.52 5.41
CA VAL A 271 -29.11 -1.51 4.26
C VAL A 271 -29.11 -0.14 3.57
N VAL A 272 -29.24 -0.16 2.23
CA VAL A 272 -29.34 1.02 1.38
C VAL A 272 -30.64 1.05 0.59
N LEU A 273 -31.06 2.25 0.20
CA LEU A 273 -32.12 2.49 -0.77
C LEU A 273 -31.51 3.01 -2.07
N HIS A 274 -31.78 2.31 -3.18
CA HIS A 274 -31.33 2.71 -4.52
C HIS A 274 -32.42 2.38 -5.55
N ASN A 275 -32.67 3.29 -6.50
CA ASN A 275 -33.69 3.13 -7.54
C ASN A 275 -35.08 2.67 -7.00
N GLY A 276 -35.45 3.14 -5.80
CA GLY A 276 -36.70 2.78 -5.14
C GLY A 276 -36.81 1.33 -4.68
N LYS A 277 -35.68 0.65 -4.50
CA LYS A 277 -35.55 -0.70 -3.94
C LYS A 277 -34.54 -0.72 -2.81
N ILE A 278 -34.78 -1.62 -1.86
CA ILE A 278 -33.94 -1.83 -0.69
C ILE A 278 -32.98 -2.99 -0.99
N CYS A 279 -31.69 -2.83 -0.70
CA CYS A 279 -30.67 -3.86 -0.87
C CYS A 279 -29.70 -3.84 0.29
N GLN A 280 -29.08 -4.98 0.61
CA GLN A 280 -27.80 -4.95 1.28
C GLN A 280 -26.74 -4.55 0.25
N PRO A 281 -25.81 -3.64 0.56
CA PRO A 281 -24.71 -3.30 -0.32
C PRO A 281 -23.75 -4.50 -0.37
N VAL A 282 -24.08 -5.50 -1.16
CA VAL A 282 -23.15 -6.56 -1.51
C VAL A 282 -22.02 -5.94 -2.26
N ALA A 283 -20.82 -6.38 -1.90
CA ALA A 283 -19.58 -6.14 -2.59
C ALA A 283 -19.56 -6.67 -4.05
N VAL A 284 -20.69 -6.82 -4.74
CA VAL A 284 -20.76 -7.42 -6.06
C VAL A 284 -22.06 -7.06 -6.81
N ILE A 285 -22.18 -5.86 -7.38
CA ILE A 285 -23.12 -5.69 -8.52
C ILE A 285 -22.41 -6.31 -9.74
N HIS A 286 -22.84 -7.49 -10.20
CA HIS A 286 -22.26 -8.17 -11.39
C HIS A 286 -20.74 -8.45 -11.33
N GLY A 287 -20.18 -8.78 -10.18
CA GLY A 287 -18.74 -9.06 -10.02
C GLY A 287 -17.93 -7.93 -9.39
N ILE A 288 -18.54 -6.79 -9.00
CA ILE A 288 -17.81 -5.59 -8.58
C ILE A 288 -18.33 -5.02 -7.25
N SER A 289 -17.43 -4.82 -6.28
CA SER A 289 -17.75 -4.19 -4.99
C SER A 289 -18.06 -2.73 -5.10
N LEU A 290 -18.94 -2.23 -4.24
CA LEU A 290 -19.09 -0.79 -4.02
C LEU A 290 -17.76 -0.17 -3.55
N ALA A 291 -16.93 -0.94 -2.83
CA ALA A 291 -15.55 -0.57 -2.52
C ALA A 291 -14.66 -0.57 -3.77
N ASP A 292 -14.81 -1.55 -4.67
CA ASP A 292 -14.06 -1.65 -5.93
C ASP A 292 -14.47 -0.59 -6.97
N LEU A 293 -15.72 -0.10 -6.91
CA LEU A 293 -16.23 1.00 -7.71
C LEU A 293 -15.94 2.39 -7.10
N GLY A 294 -15.35 2.45 -5.90
CA GLY A 294 -15.15 3.70 -5.16
C GLY A 294 -16.45 4.41 -4.76
N LEU A 295 -17.58 3.69 -4.75
CA LEU A 295 -18.93 4.22 -4.52
C LEU A 295 -19.36 4.20 -3.05
N GLU A 296 -18.65 3.49 -2.16
CA GLU A 296 -18.86 3.59 -0.71
C GLU A 296 -18.67 5.02 -0.18
N GLN A 297 -17.94 5.85 -0.93
CA GLN A 297 -17.58 7.21 -0.54
C GLN A 297 -18.59 8.25 -1.00
N GLN A 298 -19.78 7.94 -1.54
CA GLN A 298 -20.72 8.98 -2.04
C GLN A 298 -22.20 8.68 -1.76
N LEU A 299 -22.50 7.97 -0.67
CA LEU A 299 -23.89 7.72 -0.29
C LEU A 299 -24.52 8.95 0.38
N ASN A 300 -25.77 9.20 0.03
CA ASN A 300 -26.57 10.23 0.67
C ASN A 300 -27.15 9.66 1.97
N ILE A 301 -27.51 10.52 2.92
CA ILE A 301 -28.07 10.10 4.19
C ILE A 301 -29.57 10.41 4.19
N MET A 302 -30.37 9.39 4.50
CA MET A 302 -31.77 9.59 4.80
C MET A 302 -32.00 9.52 6.30
N MET A 303 -32.42 10.65 6.87
CA MET A 303 -32.63 10.83 8.29
C MET A 303 -34.11 10.98 8.62
N ILE A 304 -34.48 10.48 9.80
CA ILE A 304 -35.77 10.72 10.44
C ILE A 304 -35.59 11.45 11.77
N LEU A 305 -36.51 12.36 12.07
CA LEU A 305 -36.44 13.17 13.29
C LEU A 305 -36.61 12.29 14.55
N SER A 306 -35.79 12.52 15.58
CA SER A 306 -35.93 11.83 16.86
C SER A 306 -37.22 12.26 17.57
N PRO A 307 -37.92 11.35 18.28
CA PRO A 307 -39.06 11.74 19.11
C PRO A 307 -38.65 12.58 20.32
N MET A 308 -37.41 12.45 20.81
CA MET A 308 -36.96 13.14 22.03
C MET A 308 -36.75 14.65 21.83
N SER A 309 -36.65 15.13 20.58
CA SER A 309 -36.63 16.57 20.27
C SER A 309 -38.05 17.17 20.24
N VAL A 310 -39.09 16.35 20.40
CA VAL A 310 -40.48 16.77 20.53
C VAL A 310 -40.88 16.65 22.00
N GLY A 311 -41.14 17.78 22.65
CA GLY A 311 -41.42 17.88 24.08
C GLY A 311 -42.36 16.79 24.60
N ALA A 312 -42.01 16.26 25.77
CA ALA A 312 -42.68 15.17 26.48
C ALA A 312 -44.22 15.22 26.44
N ASN A 313 -44.85 14.44 25.55
CA ASN A 313 -46.00 13.57 25.80
C ASN A 313 -46.65 13.08 24.49
N ARG A 314 -46.73 11.74 24.35
CA ARG A 314 -47.45 10.89 23.36
C ARG A 314 -46.70 10.46 22.08
N PRO A 315 -47.21 9.37 21.46
CA PRO A 315 -47.22 7.98 21.92
C PRO A 315 -45.97 7.26 21.39
N GLU A 316 -45.62 6.15 22.04
CA GLU A 316 -44.55 5.27 21.58
C GLU A 316 -44.78 4.79 20.13
N TRP A 317 -43.65 4.63 19.44
CA TRP A 317 -43.48 4.25 18.04
C TRP A 317 -44.35 3.12 17.51
#